data_AF-A0A8S9WDC6-F1
#
_entry.id   AF-A0A8S9WDC6-F1
#
_cell.length_a   1.000
_cell.length_b   1.000
_cell.length_c   1.000
_cell.angle_alpha   90.00
_cell.angle_beta   90.00
_cell.angle_gamma   90.00
#
_symmetry.space_group_name_H-M   'P 1'
#
loop_
_entity.id
_entity.type
_entity.pdbx_description
1 polymer ?
#
loop_
_entity_poly.entity_id
_entity_poly.type
_entity_poly.pdbx_seq_one_letter_code
_entity_poly.pdbx_strand_id
1 'polypeptide(L)'
;YFLRDMDGKFTNDKTDKAVWLKWLELRVHREVAAIKTPTGRIPKYEDLKKLFKAVLNKDYSEEDYAKQFTVRVAENLAKLARVEEFYRTNVYDTPQLVFTVFEEQRQRLIKAREEYGDYIVPDVLSGS
;
A
#
# COMPACT_ATOMS: atom_id res chain seq x y z
N TYR A 1 -8.56 -0.14 -4.70
CA TYR A 1 -9.61 -0.28 -5.74
C TYR A 1 -10.77 -1.18 -5.33
N PHE A 2 -10.55 -2.28 -4.61
CA PHE A 2 -11.63 -3.11 -4.04
C PHE A 2 -11.51 -3.27 -2.52
N LEU A 3 -10.81 -2.34 -1.85
CA LEU A 3 -10.72 -2.37 -0.40
C LEU A 3 -12.12 -2.14 0.15
N ARG A 4 -12.55 -3.08 0.97
CA ARG A 4 -13.79 -2.98 1.73
C ARG A 4 -13.41 -2.75 3.19
N ASP A 5 -14.16 -1.91 3.87
CA ASP A 5 -14.07 -1.78 5.31
C ASP A 5 -14.56 -3.07 6.00
N MET A 6 -14.51 -3.09 7.34
CA MET A 6 -14.98 -4.24 8.13
C MET A 6 -16.49 -4.50 7.95
N ASP A 7 -17.23 -3.52 7.45
CA ASP A 7 -18.67 -3.59 7.16
C ASP A 7 -18.97 -3.97 5.69
N GLY A 8 -17.94 -4.23 4.88
CA GLY A 8 -18.08 -4.65 3.49
C GLY A 8 -18.34 -3.52 2.47
N LYS A 9 -18.29 -2.25 2.87
CA LYS A 9 -18.43 -1.10 1.97
C LYS A 9 -17.11 -0.74 1.31
N PHE A 10 -17.16 -0.37 0.03
CA PHE A 10 -15.98 0.05 -0.72
C PHE A 10 -15.43 1.37 -0.17
N THR A 11 -14.13 1.41 0.11
CA THR A 11 -13.43 2.59 0.63
C THR A 11 -13.01 3.59 -0.47
N ASN A 12 -13.39 3.35 -1.72
CA ASN A 12 -13.00 4.15 -2.89
C ASN A 12 -14.13 4.22 -3.91
N ASP A 13 -14.25 5.37 -4.55
CA ASP A 13 -15.11 5.58 -5.72
C ASP A 13 -14.32 5.21 -7.00
N LYS A 14 -15.00 4.78 -8.07
CA LYS A 14 -14.37 4.44 -9.36
C LYS A 14 -13.56 5.62 -9.94
N THR A 15 -13.90 6.84 -9.52
CA THR A 15 -13.29 8.11 -9.95
C THR A 15 -11.92 8.39 -9.30
N ASP A 16 -11.57 7.72 -8.19
CA ASP A 16 -10.30 7.93 -7.48
C ASP A 16 -9.07 7.57 -8.33
N LYS A 17 -9.26 6.78 -9.40
CA LYS A 17 -8.22 6.45 -10.41
C LYS A 17 -7.48 7.67 -10.93
N ALA A 18 -8.19 8.78 -11.15
CA ALA A 18 -7.59 10.01 -11.67
C ALA A 18 -6.57 10.61 -10.68
N VAL A 19 -6.86 10.55 -9.38
CA VAL A 19 -5.95 11.00 -8.31
C VAL A 19 -4.69 10.12 -8.28
N TRP A 20 -4.84 8.80 -8.37
CA TRP A 20 -3.70 7.88 -8.33
C TRP A 20 -2.76 8.06 -9.52
N LEU A 21 -3.31 8.29 -10.73
CA LEU A 21 -2.51 8.61 -11.92
C LEU A 21 -1.75 9.93 -11.76
N LYS A 22 -2.40 10.96 -11.21
CA LYS A 22 -1.74 12.24 -10.93
C LYS A 22 -0.65 12.13 -9.88
N TRP A 23 -0.86 11.36 -8.82
CA TRP A 23 0.20 11.12 -7.85
C TRP A 23 1.39 10.36 -8.45
N LEU A 24 1.13 9.35 -9.31
CA LEU A 24 2.18 8.62 -10.01
C LEU A 24 3.03 9.55 -10.90
N GLU A 25 2.39 10.43 -11.67
CA GLU A 25 3.04 11.45 -12.50
C GLU A 25 4.01 12.30 -11.66
N LEU A 26 3.49 12.95 -10.60
CA LEU A 26 4.30 13.77 -9.70
C LEU A 26 5.46 12.97 -9.08
N ARG A 27 5.22 11.70 -8.72
CA ARG A 27 6.24 10.86 -8.09
C ARG A 27 7.36 10.48 -9.04
N VAL A 28 7.06 10.21 -10.32
CA VAL A 28 8.06 9.91 -11.37
C VAL A 28 8.92 11.14 -11.65
N HIS A 29 8.32 12.33 -11.64
CA HIS A 29 9.03 13.61 -11.78
C HIS A 29 9.73 14.09 -10.49
N ARG A 30 9.62 13.32 -9.39
CA ARG A 30 10.21 13.64 -8.07
C ARG A 30 9.68 14.94 -7.45
N GLU A 31 8.45 15.33 -7.80
CA GLU A 31 7.80 16.55 -7.32
C GLU A 31 7.10 16.34 -5.97
N VAL A 32 6.85 15.08 -5.59
CA VAL A 32 6.28 14.71 -4.28
C VAL A 32 7.11 13.62 -3.60
N ALA A 33 7.13 13.67 -2.27
CA ALA A 33 7.73 12.63 -1.43
C ALA A 33 6.81 11.41 -1.31
N ALA A 34 7.32 10.33 -0.71
CA ALA A 34 6.52 9.14 -0.42
C ALA A 34 6.99 8.52 0.90
N ILE A 35 6.06 7.93 1.64
CA ILE A 35 6.35 7.19 2.87
C ILE A 35 6.78 5.78 2.48
N LYS A 36 7.88 5.30 3.05
CA LYS A 36 8.36 3.94 2.84
C LYS A 36 7.55 2.99 3.73
N THR A 37 7.09 1.89 3.14
CA THR A 37 6.39 0.83 3.87
C THR A 37 7.07 -0.52 3.60
N PRO A 38 6.77 -1.57 4.38
CA PRO A 38 7.32 -2.90 4.13
C PRO A 38 6.99 -3.46 2.74
N THR A 39 5.89 -3.01 2.16
CA THR A 39 5.33 -3.47 0.89
C THR A 39 5.53 -2.51 -0.28
N GLY A 40 6.17 -1.35 -0.05
CA GLY A 40 6.45 -0.40 -1.12
C GLY A 40 6.55 1.05 -0.64
N ARG A 41 5.95 1.96 -1.42
CA ARG A 41 5.88 3.39 -1.10
C ARG A 41 4.45 3.86 -1.25
N ILE A 42 4.00 4.68 -0.31
CA ILE A 42 2.66 5.26 -0.30
C ILE A 42 2.75 6.80 -0.34
N PRO A 43 1.72 7.48 -0.88
CA PRO A 43 1.64 8.94 -0.83
C PRO A 43 1.55 9.46 0.61
N LYS A 44 2.00 10.70 0.83
CA LYS A 44 1.68 11.46 2.05
C LYS A 44 0.23 11.95 2.00
N TYR A 45 -0.41 12.05 3.16
CA TYR A 45 -1.79 12.55 3.27
C TYR A 45 -1.96 13.94 2.63
N GLU A 46 -1.07 14.88 2.92
CA GLU A 46 -1.15 16.26 2.42
C GLU A 46 -1.13 16.35 0.88
N ASP A 47 -0.38 15.46 0.22
CA ASP A 47 -0.33 15.41 -1.24
C ASP A 47 -1.65 14.88 -1.80
N LEU A 48 -2.20 13.83 -1.20
CA LEU A 48 -3.51 13.31 -1.61
C LEU A 48 -4.62 14.30 -1.36
N LYS A 49 -4.67 14.95 -0.19
CA LYS A 49 -5.69 15.93 0.14
C LYS A 49 -5.78 17.02 -0.93
N LYS A 50 -4.63 17.55 -1.37
CA LYS A 50 -4.55 18.52 -2.47
C LYS A 50 -5.02 17.94 -3.80
N LEU A 51 -4.60 16.73 -4.13
CA LEU A 51 -4.98 16.07 -5.39
C LEU A 51 -6.48 15.73 -5.45
N PHE A 52 -7.07 15.22 -4.38
CA PHE A 52 -8.50 14.95 -4.30
C PHE A 52 -9.31 16.24 -4.48
N LYS A 53 -8.86 17.35 -3.89
CA LYS A 53 -9.50 18.64 -4.08
C LYS A 53 -9.35 19.15 -5.51
N ALA A 54 -8.15 19.07 -6.09
CA ALA A 54 -7.88 19.60 -7.43
C ALA A 54 -8.52 18.77 -8.56
N VAL A 55 -8.52 17.44 -8.43
CA VAL A 55 -8.94 16.52 -9.50
C VAL A 55 -10.42 16.17 -9.42
N LEU A 56 -10.94 16.00 -8.20
CA LEU A 56 -12.31 15.53 -7.98
C LEU A 56 -13.20 16.55 -7.25
N ASN A 57 -12.65 17.68 -6.81
CA ASN A 57 -13.33 18.65 -5.94
C ASN A 57 -13.94 17.98 -4.68
N LYS A 58 -13.25 16.98 -4.13
CA LYS A 58 -13.65 16.25 -2.92
C LYS A 58 -12.72 16.59 -1.77
N ASP A 59 -13.29 16.68 -0.57
CA ASP A 59 -12.51 16.75 0.67
C ASP A 59 -12.13 15.33 1.09
N TYR A 60 -10.84 15.06 1.20
CA TYR A 60 -10.29 13.75 1.53
C TYR A 60 -9.89 13.72 3.01
N SER A 61 -10.45 12.78 3.77
CA SER A 61 -10.28 12.70 5.22
C SER A 61 -9.04 11.91 5.63
N GLU A 62 -8.49 12.21 6.81
CA GLU A 62 -7.42 11.40 7.43
C GLU A 62 -7.89 9.99 7.76
N GLU A 63 -9.18 9.82 8.08
CA GLU A 63 -9.78 8.51 8.34
C GLU A 63 -9.75 7.62 7.09
N ASP A 64 -10.13 8.17 5.93
CA ASP A 64 -10.06 7.44 4.65
C ASP A 64 -8.61 7.11 4.29
N TYR A 65 -7.69 8.06 4.53
CA TYR A 65 -6.26 7.84 4.34
C TYR A 65 -5.74 6.69 5.21
N ALA A 66 -6.01 6.72 6.51
CA ALA A 66 -5.61 5.66 7.43
C ALA A 66 -6.21 4.31 7.01
N LYS A 67 -7.51 4.26 6.69
CA LYS A 67 -8.19 3.03 6.23
C LYS A 67 -7.57 2.45 4.96
N GLN A 68 -7.24 3.31 3.99
CA GLN A 68 -6.70 2.89 2.69
C GLN A 68 -5.24 2.41 2.77
N PHE A 69 -4.43 3.01 3.64
CA PHE A 69 -2.98 2.82 3.66
C PHE A 69 -2.44 2.09 4.89
N THR A 70 -3.31 1.67 5.83
CA THR A 70 -2.90 0.79 6.93
C THR A 70 -2.31 -0.51 6.37
N VAL A 71 -1.08 -0.82 6.79
CA VAL A 71 -0.42 -2.09 6.46
C VAL A 71 -0.95 -3.15 7.42
N ARG A 72 -1.58 -4.19 6.87
CA ARG A 72 -2.16 -5.30 7.64
C ARG A 72 -1.22 -6.51 7.54
N VAL A 73 -0.28 -6.60 8.48
CA VAL A 73 0.91 -7.43 8.33
C VAL A 73 0.56 -8.90 8.21
N ALA A 74 -0.35 -9.40 9.06
CA ALA A 74 -0.79 -10.79 9.03
C ALA A 74 -1.41 -11.17 7.67
N GLU A 75 -2.28 -10.33 7.12
CA GLU A 75 -2.93 -10.54 5.83
C GLU A 75 -1.95 -10.40 4.66
N ASN A 76 -0.99 -9.49 4.77
CA ASN A 76 0.09 -9.34 3.79
C ASN A 76 0.97 -10.61 3.76
N LEU A 77 1.35 -11.15 4.92
CA LEU A 77 2.13 -12.39 5.03
C LEU A 77 1.35 -13.60 4.49
N ALA A 78 0.07 -13.72 4.85
CA ALA A 78 -0.80 -14.79 4.35
C ALA A 78 -1.00 -14.70 2.82
N LYS A 79 -1.14 -13.49 2.28
CA LYS A 79 -1.18 -13.26 0.83
C LYS A 79 0.13 -13.68 0.17
N LEU A 80 1.26 -13.30 0.74
CA LEU A 80 2.58 -13.64 0.20
C LEU A 80 2.79 -15.16 0.17
N ALA A 81 2.42 -15.87 1.23
CA ALA A 81 2.51 -17.34 1.28
C ALA A 81 1.66 -18.01 0.18
N ARG A 82 0.43 -17.55 -0.04
CA ARG A 82 -0.44 -18.08 -1.12
C ARG A 82 0.13 -17.83 -2.52
N VAL A 83 0.68 -16.63 -2.75
CA VAL A 83 1.29 -16.28 -4.04
C VAL A 83 2.55 -17.10 -4.27
N GLU A 84 3.42 -17.19 -3.27
CA GLU A 84 4.65 -17.97 -3.37
C GLU A 84 4.36 -19.44 -3.71
N GLU A 85 3.40 -20.05 -3.02
CA GLU A 85 2.98 -21.44 -3.29
C GLU A 85 2.50 -21.62 -4.72
N PHE A 86 1.68 -20.70 -5.23
CA PHE A 86 1.20 -20.74 -6.62
C PHE A 86 2.35 -20.72 -7.62
N TYR A 87 3.33 -19.81 -7.45
CA TYR A 87 4.47 -19.71 -8.35
C TYR A 87 5.40 -20.94 -8.27
N ARG A 88 5.55 -21.56 -7.09
CA ARG A 88 6.33 -22.79 -6.94
C ARG A 88 5.68 -23.99 -7.63
N THR A 89 4.36 -24.04 -7.67
CA THR A 89 3.61 -25.23 -8.10
C THR A 89 3.07 -25.15 -9.52
N ASN A 90 2.71 -23.95 -9.99
CA ASN A 90 1.98 -23.76 -11.26
C ASN A 90 2.80 -23.03 -12.33
N VAL A 91 3.97 -22.47 -11.99
CA VAL A 91 4.79 -21.67 -12.93
C VAL A 91 6.23 -22.18 -12.92
N TYR A 92 6.51 -23.16 -13.77
CA TYR A 92 7.75 -23.95 -13.77
C TYR A 92 9.01 -23.16 -14.13
N ASP A 93 8.88 -22.03 -14.82
CA ASP A 93 9.99 -21.17 -15.28
C ASP A 93 10.15 -19.91 -14.42
N THR A 94 9.55 -19.87 -13.23
CA THR A 94 9.68 -18.73 -12.31
C THR A 94 11.16 -18.48 -11.95
N PRO A 95 11.71 -17.28 -12.23
CA PRO A 95 13.08 -16.97 -11.87
C PRO A 95 13.29 -17.00 -10.35
N GLN A 96 14.43 -17.53 -9.89
CA GLN A 96 14.79 -17.57 -8.46
C GLN A 96 14.73 -16.18 -7.79
N LEU A 97 15.03 -15.13 -8.56
CA LEU A 97 14.94 -13.74 -8.11
C LEU A 97 13.56 -13.38 -7.54
N VAL A 98 12.47 -13.94 -8.08
CA VAL A 98 11.11 -13.70 -7.58
C VAL A 98 10.97 -14.18 -6.14
N PHE A 99 11.46 -15.39 -5.84
CA PHE A 99 11.43 -15.95 -4.48
C PHE A 99 12.34 -15.20 -3.52
N THR A 100 13.49 -14.70 -3.99
CA THR A 100 14.35 -13.81 -3.20
C THR A 100 13.60 -12.53 -2.81
N VAL A 101 12.91 -11.88 -3.77
CA VAL A 101 12.14 -10.66 -3.50
C VAL A 101 10.96 -10.92 -2.55
N PHE A 102 10.29 -12.08 -2.67
CA PHE A 102 9.27 -12.49 -1.70
C PHE A 102 9.83 -12.61 -0.30
N GLU A 103 10.98 -13.29 -0.13
CA GLU A 103 11.59 -13.44 1.18
C GLU A 103 12.04 -12.10 1.77
N GLU A 104 12.64 -11.23 0.96
CA GLU A 104 12.99 -9.87 1.41
C GLU A 104 11.75 -9.08 1.87
N GLN A 105 10.62 -9.20 1.16
CA GLN A 105 9.36 -8.57 1.58
C GLN A 105 8.82 -9.18 2.88
N ARG A 106 8.92 -10.50 3.04
CA ARG A 106 8.54 -11.22 4.26
C ARG A 106 9.33 -10.69 5.46
N GLN A 107 10.64 -10.55 5.32
CA GLN A 107 11.51 -10.05 6.37
C GLN A 107 11.19 -8.58 6.74
N ARG A 108 10.91 -7.72 5.75
CA ARG A 108 10.45 -6.34 6.04
C ARG A 108 9.13 -6.32 6.82
N LEU A 109 8.19 -7.20 6.47
CA LEU A 109 6.90 -7.30 7.16
C LEU A 109 7.07 -7.80 8.60
N ILE A 110 7.88 -8.85 8.82
CA ILE A 110 8.15 -9.37 10.17
C ILE A 110 8.76 -8.29 11.07
N LYS A 111 9.80 -7.60 10.58
CA LYS A 111 10.43 -6.49 11.32
C LYS A 111 9.43 -5.38 11.66
N ALA A 112 8.61 -4.98 10.69
CA ALA A 112 7.60 -3.95 10.93
C ALA A 112 6.53 -4.40 11.93
N ARG A 113 6.17 -5.69 11.95
CA ARG A 113 5.26 -6.25 12.97
C ARG A 113 5.86 -6.20 14.36
N GLU A 114 7.13 -6.53 14.49
CA GLU A 114 7.85 -6.48 15.78
C GLU A 114 7.92 -5.06 16.32
N GLU A 115 8.07 -4.06 15.44
CA GLU A 115 8.20 -2.66 15.81
C GLU A 115 6.85 -1.96 16.05
N TYR A 116 5.84 -2.23 15.22
CA TYR A 116 4.59 -1.45 15.17
C TYR A 116 3.31 -2.28 15.37
N GLY A 117 3.41 -3.61 15.47
CA GLY A 117 2.27 -4.52 15.58
C GLY A 117 1.65 -4.93 14.23
N ASP A 118 0.53 -5.64 14.28
CA ASP A 118 -0.09 -6.24 13.09
C ASP A 118 -0.82 -5.24 12.17
N TYR A 119 -1.23 -4.08 12.70
CA TYR A 119 -1.95 -3.05 11.96
C TYR A 119 -1.20 -1.72 12.06
N ILE A 120 -0.49 -1.36 11.00
CA ILE A 120 0.43 -0.21 11.00
C ILE A 120 -0.23 0.93 10.22
N VAL A 121 -0.67 1.97 10.93
CA VAL A 121 -1.20 3.18 10.31
C VAL A 121 -0.09 3.98 9.62
N PRO A 122 -0.37 4.74 8.55
CA PRO A 122 0.66 5.44 7.78
C PRO A 122 1.49 6.45 8.61
N ASP A 123 0.88 7.07 9.62
CA ASP A 123 1.48 8.17 10.37
C ASP A 123 2.72 7.72 11.15
N VAL A 124 2.73 6.50 11.69
CA VAL A 124 3.89 5.99 12.44
C VAL A 124 5.08 5.67 11.54
N LEU A 125 4.86 5.51 10.23
CA LEU A 125 5.91 5.27 9.22
C LEU A 125 6.48 6.57 8.64
N SER A 126 5.78 7.68 8.85
CA SER A 126 6.08 8.97 8.22
C SER A 126 7.29 9.71 8.82
N GLY A 127 7.80 9.24 9.98
CA GLY A 127 8.96 9.77 10.70
C GLY A 127 10.26 8.97 10.59
N SER A 128 10.31 7.94 9.73
CA SER A 128 11.48 7.05 9.53
C SER A 128 12.32 7.37 8.29
#